data_AF-A0A939XSJ7-F1
#
_entry.id   AF-A0A939XSJ7-F1
#
_cell.length_a   1.000
_cell.length_b   1.000
_cell.length_c   1.000
_cell.angle_alpha   90.00
_cell.angle_beta   90.00
_cell.angle_gamma   90.00
#
_symmetry.space_group_name_H-M   'P 1'
#
loop_
_entity.id
_entity.type
_entity.pdbx_description
1 polymer ?
#
loop_
_entity_poly.entity_id
_entity_poly.type
_entity_poly.pdbx_seq_one_letter_code
_entity_poly.pdbx_strand_id
1 'polypeptide(L)'
;MYKLKFYIPLIFAVAMLLAVTLPVLGLPYCYSETQLLGDAIFYMKNHGIGLVFNHESVEMPDLFSIVFGLLSMITTNAFLLHTIALIFTALTIYIAFQFGKFFFSIQGGVIAAAIMTVQNVFIAQSGLVLPNMMLNACILGGMYLFFREKYKGCTVLMSIAVLTDITGLIAAVFLLVSYFRLKYKEWDINSNLLMALPVAIWFIYQAISLGVCGKFSIRHCDFSFANFAHNAWFIFIAQHRWAMTAVLLAVLAVNTVNKNMLYFVKDMAWKGATMFGLLYITNSIMSAEQSSCLVPISLMAIYTGCAISTLHTSYYSKYIIACAIMAAAALGVADRSSVTDAYVNYKSKVKVDLKTIELISNRAKAYEPILCDKYITKYITYKDFGYINETTLLRCSEPSDVIQPQWLIYSDFAPDAHLRLLREYETYEKKHAI
;
A
#
# COMPACT_ATOMS: atom_id res chain seq x y z
N MET A 1 -21.02 -30.96 5.05
CA MET A 1 -19.80 -31.02 4.20
C MET A 1 -19.90 -30.30 2.84
N TYR A 2 -21.05 -30.22 2.16
CA TYR A 2 -21.13 -29.62 0.81
C TYR A 2 -20.69 -28.14 0.69
N LYS A 3 -20.86 -27.32 1.74
CA LYS A 3 -20.45 -25.90 1.70
C LYS A 3 -18.93 -25.71 1.78
N LEU A 4 -18.18 -26.66 2.34
CA LEU A 4 -16.74 -26.53 2.53
C LEU A 4 -15.99 -26.50 1.18
N LYS A 5 -16.49 -27.22 0.18
CA LYS A 5 -15.90 -27.30 -1.16
C LYS A 5 -15.82 -25.93 -1.85
N PHE A 6 -16.71 -24.99 -1.52
CA PHE A 6 -16.66 -23.64 -2.09
C PHE A 6 -15.47 -22.85 -1.55
N TYR A 7 -15.04 -23.10 -0.31
CA TYR A 7 -14.00 -22.29 0.34
C TYR A 7 -12.58 -22.79 0.07
N ILE A 8 -12.41 -24.00 -0.47
CA ILE A 8 -11.08 -24.60 -0.72
C ILE A 8 -10.15 -23.66 -1.50
N PRO A 9 -10.57 -23.00 -2.61
CA PRO A 9 -9.67 -22.14 -3.36
C PRO A 9 -9.28 -20.88 -2.60
N LEU A 10 -10.18 -20.31 -1.78
CA LEU A 10 -9.86 -19.18 -0.93
C LEU A 10 -8.86 -19.59 0.16
N ILE A 11 -9.05 -20.76 0.79
CA ILE A 11 -8.11 -21.30 1.78
C ILE A 11 -6.73 -21.50 1.15
N PHE A 12 -6.68 -22.09 -0.05
CA PHE A 12 -5.42 -22.30 -0.78
C PHE A 12 -4.74 -20.97 -1.13
N ALA A 13 -5.49 -20.00 -1.65
CA ALA A 13 -4.94 -18.71 -2.04
C ALA A 13 -4.46 -17.88 -0.83
N VAL A 14 -5.18 -17.93 0.30
CA VAL A 14 -4.73 -17.33 1.57
C VAL A 14 -3.50 -18.07 2.11
N ALA A 15 -3.45 -19.39 2.04
CA ALA A 15 -2.28 -20.16 2.45
C ALA A 15 -1.05 -19.81 1.59
N MET A 16 -1.23 -19.64 0.28
CA MET A 16 -0.17 -19.19 -0.63
C MET A 16 0.31 -17.78 -0.27
N LEU A 17 -0.61 -16.84 -0.04
CA LEU A 17 -0.28 -15.50 0.41
C LEU A 17 0.56 -15.55 1.70
N LEU A 18 0.11 -16.28 2.72
CA LEU A 18 0.82 -16.41 4.00
C LEU A 18 2.18 -17.10 3.85
N ALA A 19 2.27 -18.15 3.04
CA ALA A 19 3.54 -18.84 2.78
C ALA A 19 4.57 -17.90 2.15
N VAL A 20 4.11 -16.96 1.34
CA VAL A 20 4.94 -15.95 0.70
C VAL A 20 5.28 -14.81 1.66
N THR A 21 4.32 -14.32 2.47
CA THR A 21 4.43 -13.13 3.35
C THR A 21 5.12 -13.37 4.69
N LEU A 22 4.84 -14.49 5.36
CA LEU A 22 5.40 -14.77 6.68
C LEU A 22 6.93 -14.70 6.76
N PRO A 23 7.71 -15.22 5.78
CA PRO A 23 9.17 -15.11 5.82
C PRO A 23 9.72 -13.68 5.71
N VAL A 24 8.89 -12.72 5.30
CA VAL A 24 9.28 -11.33 5.02
C VAL A 24 8.91 -10.41 6.18
N LEU A 25 7.94 -10.77 7.03
CA LEU A 25 7.49 -9.92 8.14
C LEU A 25 8.62 -9.57 9.12
N GLY A 26 9.61 -10.44 9.30
CA GLY A 26 10.73 -10.20 10.20
C GLY A 26 11.87 -9.35 9.61
N LEU A 27 11.78 -8.98 8.33
CA LEU A 27 12.83 -8.21 7.68
C LEU A 27 12.74 -6.71 8.07
N PRO A 28 13.87 -5.98 8.02
CA PRO A 28 13.93 -4.54 8.20
C PRO A 28 13.07 -3.78 7.18
N TYR A 29 12.61 -2.59 7.55
CA TYR A 29 11.84 -1.70 6.68
C TYR A 29 12.59 -1.40 5.38
N CYS A 30 11.90 -1.33 4.23
CA CYS A 30 12.57 -0.99 2.97
C CYS A 30 11.68 -0.12 2.05
N TYR A 31 12.27 0.47 1.01
CA TYR A 31 11.58 1.30 0.02
C TYR A 31 10.70 2.38 0.67
N SER A 32 9.47 2.57 0.19
CA SER A 32 8.49 3.56 0.65
C SER A 32 8.19 3.47 2.15
N GLU A 33 8.37 2.29 2.78
CA GLU A 33 8.21 2.17 4.23
C GLU A 33 9.25 3.01 4.97
N THR A 34 10.46 3.13 4.43
CA THR A 34 11.54 3.94 5.03
C THR A 34 11.54 5.38 4.54
N GLN A 35 11.17 5.60 3.28
CA GLN A 35 11.32 6.91 2.64
C GLN A 35 10.27 7.92 3.10
N LEU A 36 9.03 7.47 3.23
CA LEU A 36 7.87 8.35 3.45
C LEU A 36 7.30 8.15 4.84
N LEU A 37 7.08 6.88 5.20
CA LEU A 37 6.35 6.52 6.41
C LEU A 37 7.25 6.40 7.62
N GLY A 38 8.43 5.82 7.44
CA GLY A 38 9.42 5.63 8.49
C GLY A 38 9.82 6.93 9.18
N ASP A 39 10.14 7.95 8.38
CA ASP A 39 10.43 9.29 8.88
C ASP A 39 9.27 9.82 9.75
N ALA A 40 8.03 9.74 9.27
CA ALA A 40 6.86 10.23 9.98
C ALA A 40 6.58 9.44 11.28
N ILE A 41 6.59 8.10 11.19
CA ILE A 41 6.31 7.17 12.29
C ILE A 41 7.34 7.36 13.40
N PHE A 42 8.64 7.36 13.06
CA PHE A 42 9.70 7.48 14.07
C PHE A 42 9.88 8.92 14.55
N TYR A 43 9.55 9.93 13.73
CA TYR A 43 9.44 11.30 14.23
C TYR A 43 8.37 11.41 15.30
N MET A 44 7.16 10.88 15.06
CA MET A 44 6.07 10.85 16.05
C MET A 44 6.46 10.09 17.31
N LYS A 45 7.13 8.95 17.16
CA LYS A 45 7.61 8.16 18.30
C LYS A 45 8.51 8.99 19.22
N ASN A 46 9.41 9.79 18.65
CA ASN A 46 10.42 10.53 19.39
C ASN A 46 9.93 11.91 19.90
N HIS A 47 9.00 12.55 19.20
CA HIS A 47 8.56 13.93 19.50
C HIS A 47 7.11 14.02 19.99
N GLY A 48 6.39 12.90 20.05
CA GLY A 48 4.97 12.86 20.37
C GLY A 48 4.07 12.87 19.13
N ILE A 49 2.79 12.54 19.35
CA ILE A 49 1.80 12.44 18.28
C ILE A 49 1.30 13.85 17.94
N GLY A 50 1.45 14.23 16.67
CA GLY A 50 0.92 15.47 16.12
C GLY A 50 -0.04 15.18 14.96
N LEU A 51 -1.06 16.04 14.80
CA LEU A 51 -1.92 16.02 13.62
C LEU A 51 -1.25 16.60 12.37
N VAL A 52 -0.19 17.41 12.55
CA VAL A 52 0.59 18.03 11.47
C VAL A 52 2.06 18.10 11.91
N PHE A 53 3.01 17.83 11.00
CA PHE A 53 4.45 17.91 11.30
C PHE A 53 5.09 19.07 10.59
N ASN A 54 5.96 19.78 11.32
CA ASN A 54 6.83 20.79 10.75
C ASN A 54 8.18 20.21 10.29
N HIS A 55 8.18 18.95 9.83
CA HIS A 55 9.40 18.29 9.32
C HIS A 55 9.41 18.38 7.80
N GLU A 56 10.42 19.05 7.23
CA GLU A 56 10.48 19.35 5.79
C GLU A 56 10.41 18.13 4.88
N SER A 57 10.81 16.94 5.36
CA SER A 57 10.77 15.69 4.59
C SER A 57 9.46 14.91 4.71
N VAL A 58 8.60 15.22 5.68
CA VAL A 58 7.36 14.47 5.88
C VAL A 58 6.28 15.21 5.12
N GLU A 59 6.01 14.78 3.90
CA GLU A 59 5.05 15.47 3.03
C GLU A 59 3.67 15.56 3.69
N MET A 60 3.26 14.64 4.60
CA MET A 60 2.13 14.86 5.52
C MET A 60 1.91 13.68 6.48
N PRO A 61 1.45 13.92 7.74
CA PRO A 61 0.80 12.90 8.55
C PRO A 61 -0.54 12.49 7.94
N ASP A 62 -0.56 11.35 7.30
CA ASP A 62 -1.82 10.63 7.14
C ASP A 62 -2.23 9.95 8.46
N LEU A 63 -3.51 9.67 8.61
CA LEU A 63 -4.05 8.90 9.74
C LEU A 63 -3.29 7.57 9.91
N PHE A 64 -2.81 6.99 8.82
CA PHE A 64 -1.99 5.79 8.84
C PHE A 64 -0.70 5.99 9.63
N SER A 65 0.06 7.06 9.36
CA SER A 65 1.27 7.40 10.11
C SER A 65 0.95 7.62 11.59
N ILE A 66 -0.21 8.21 11.93
CA ILE A 66 -0.61 8.43 13.34
C ILE A 66 -0.83 7.09 14.04
N VAL A 67 -1.56 6.18 13.40
CA VAL A 67 -1.82 4.84 13.91
C VAL A 67 -0.51 4.07 14.08
N PHE A 68 0.37 4.07 13.08
CA PHE A 68 1.65 3.36 13.17
C PHE A 68 2.68 4.05 14.07
N GLY A 69 2.64 5.37 14.20
CA GLY A 69 3.39 6.15 15.18
C GLY A 69 3.03 5.73 16.60
N LEU A 70 1.73 5.70 16.92
CA LEU A 70 1.20 5.18 18.18
C LEU A 70 1.66 3.74 18.47
N LEU A 71 1.57 2.86 17.47
CA LEU A 71 2.00 1.47 17.62
C LEU A 71 3.52 1.37 17.82
N SER A 72 4.29 2.23 17.16
CA SER A 72 5.76 2.26 17.27
C SER A 72 6.25 2.73 18.65
N MET A 73 5.42 3.48 19.39
CA MET A 73 5.66 3.82 20.79
C MET A 73 5.51 2.59 21.71
N ILE A 74 4.69 1.62 21.31
CA ILE A 74 4.48 0.37 22.06
C ILE A 74 5.54 -0.66 21.68
N THR A 75 5.90 -0.75 20.40
CA THR A 75 6.88 -1.73 19.91
C THR A 75 7.66 -1.24 18.69
N THR A 76 8.96 -1.52 18.66
CA THR A 76 9.82 -1.32 17.49
C THR A 76 10.06 -2.60 16.69
N ASN A 77 9.39 -3.69 17.07
CA ASN A 77 9.57 -4.96 16.39
C ASN A 77 8.89 -4.92 15.01
N ALA A 78 9.70 -4.90 13.95
CA ALA A 78 9.24 -4.93 12.56
C ALA A 78 8.22 -6.05 12.30
N PHE A 79 8.41 -7.23 12.90
CA PHE A 79 7.46 -8.35 12.77
C PHE A 79 6.06 -7.99 13.25
N LEU A 80 5.95 -7.29 14.38
CA LEU A 80 4.65 -6.90 14.93
C LEU A 80 3.98 -5.84 14.06
N LEU A 81 4.74 -4.85 13.59
CA LEU A 81 4.21 -3.77 12.75
C LEU A 81 3.79 -4.29 11.36
N HIS A 82 4.58 -5.17 10.74
CA HIS A 82 4.19 -5.87 9.52
C HIS A 82 2.99 -6.82 9.73
N THR A 83 2.86 -7.45 10.91
CA THR A 83 1.69 -8.27 11.24
C THR A 83 0.41 -7.43 11.28
N ILE A 84 0.48 -6.20 11.80
CA ILE A 84 -0.67 -5.28 11.81
C ILE A 84 -1.04 -4.87 10.38
N ALA A 85 -0.07 -4.60 9.51
CA ALA A 85 -0.33 -4.37 8.09
C ALA A 85 -1.05 -5.57 7.44
N LEU A 86 -0.66 -6.79 7.80
CA LEU A 86 -1.30 -8.02 7.31
C LEU A 86 -2.77 -8.16 7.78
N ILE A 87 -3.16 -7.55 8.91
CA ILE A 87 -4.57 -7.50 9.33
C ILE A 87 -5.41 -6.70 8.31
N PHE A 88 -4.90 -5.57 7.81
CA PHE A 88 -5.60 -4.81 6.76
C PHE A 88 -5.69 -5.58 5.45
N THR A 89 -4.66 -6.36 5.11
CA THR A 89 -4.70 -7.30 3.98
C THR A 89 -5.82 -8.34 4.17
N ALA A 90 -5.89 -8.99 5.34
CA ALA A 90 -6.94 -9.97 5.63
C ALA A 90 -8.34 -9.34 5.58
N LEU A 91 -8.50 -8.12 6.11
CA LEU A 91 -9.73 -7.36 6.05
C LEU A 91 -10.14 -7.05 4.60
N THR A 92 -9.18 -6.67 3.76
CA THR A 92 -9.42 -6.40 2.33
C THR A 92 -9.93 -7.66 1.61
N ILE A 93 -9.31 -8.82 1.85
CA ILE A 93 -9.74 -10.13 1.30
C ILE A 93 -11.16 -10.45 1.74
N TYR A 94 -11.46 -10.26 3.03
CA TYR A 94 -12.79 -10.49 3.56
C TYR A 94 -13.83 -9.56 2.94
N ILE A 95 -13.52 -8.27 2.78
CA ILE A 95 -14.42 -7.30 2.15
C ILE A 95 -14.66 -7.68 0.69
N ALA A 96 -13.62 -8.04 -0.07
CA ALA A 96 -13.76 -8.48 -1.45
C ALA A 96 -14.68 -9.72 -1.57
N PHE A 97 -14.53 -10.69 -0.66
CA PHE A 97 -15.44 -11.83 -0.56
C PHE A 97 -16.89 -11.40 -0.30
N GLN A 98 -17.12 -10.51 0.68
CA GLN A 98 -18.47 -10.02 1.00
C GLN A 98 -19.09 -9.23 -0.16
N PHE A 99 -18.27 -8.44 -0.86
CA PHE A 99 -18.68 -7.68 -2.04
C PHE A 99 -19.16 -8.63 -3.14
N GLY A 100 -18.34 -9.61 -3.54
CA GLY A 100 -18.72 -10.59 -4.57
C GLY A 100 -19.91 -11.47 -4.15
N LYS A 101 -20.02 -11.80 -2.86
CA LYS A 101 -21.17 -12.53 -2.31
C LYS A 101 -22.46 -11.73 -2.38
N PHE A 102 -22.42 -10.45 -2.05
CA PHE A 102 -23.59 -9.58 -1.98
C PHE A 102 -24.20 -9.34 -3.36
N PHE A 103 -23.38 -9.06 -4.37
CA PHE A 103 -23.88 -8.74 -5.70
C PHE A 103 -24.19 -9.96 -6.56
N PHE A 104 -23.58 -11.12 -6.28
CA PHE A 104 -23.68 -12.28 -7.15
C PHE A 104 -23.99 -13.54 -6.34
N SER A 105 -22.95 -14.20 -5.84
CA SER A 105 -23.10 -15.50 -5.17
C SER A 105 -21.91 -15.78 -4.26
N ILE A 106 -22.06 -16.74 -3.36
CA ILE A 106 -20.95 -17.23 -2.53
C ILE A 106 -19.75 -17.64 -3.41
N GLN A 107 -20.01 -18.24 -4.58
CA GLN A 107 -18.97 -18.61 -5.53
C GLN A 107 -18.25 -17.38 -6.10
N GLY A 108 -19.00 -16.35 -6.52
CA GLY A 108 -18.42 -15.10 -7.00
C GLY A 108 -17.55 -14.42 -5.94
N GLY A 109 -17.98 -14.42 -4.68
CA GLY A 109 -17.18 -13.94 -3.55
C GLY A 109 -15.88 -14.71 -3.36
N VAL A 110 -15.91 -16.05 -3.38
CA VAL A 110 -14.70 -16.89 -3.26
C VAL A 110 -13.75 -16.59 -4.42
N ILE A 111 -14.24 -16.59 -5.66
CA ILE A 111 -13.40 -16.37 -6.84
C ILE A 111 -12.79 -14.97 -6.80
N ALA A 112 -13.57 -13.93 -6.46
CA ALA A 112 -13.07 -12.56 -6.33
C ALA A 112 -11.91 -12.46 -5.32
N ALA A 113 -12.10 -13.02 -4.11
CA ALA A 113 -11.08 -13.00 -3.07
C ALA A 113 -9.85 -13.84 -3.45
N ALA A 114 -10.04 -15.00 -4.10
CA ALA A 114 -8.95 -15.83 -4.58
C ALA A 114 -8.14 -15.16 -5.70
N ILE A 115 -8.81 -14.52 -6.67
CA ILE A 115 -8.13 -13.75 -7.73
C ILE A 115 -7.36 -12.58 -7.13
N MET A 116 -7.90 -11.89 -6.13
CA MET A 116 -7.22 -10.75 -5.51
C MET A 116 -5.95 -11.16 -4.75
N THR A 117 -6.00 -12.27 -4.01
CA THR A 117 -4.87 -12.76 -3.19
C THR A 117 -3.66 -13.21 -4.00
N VAL A 118 -3.85 -13.58 -5.26
CA VAL A 118 -2.76 -13.98 -6.16
C VAL A 118 -2.19 -12.83 -6.99
N GLN A 119 -2.73 -11.60 -6.88
CA GLN A 119 -2.21 -10.47 -7.65
C GLN A 119 -0.84 -10.02 -7.14
N ASN A 120 0.12 -9.82 -8.04
CA ASN A 120 1.51 -9.48 -7.71
C ASN A 120 1.63 -8.28 -6.78
N VAL A 121 0.98 -7.15 -7.09
CA VAL A 121 0.99 -5.95 -6.21
C VAL A 121 0.28 -6.19 -4.89
N PHE A 122 -0.78 -6.98 -4.88
CA PHE A 122 -1.49 -7.27 -3.64
C PHE A 122 -0.58 -8.07 -2.70
N ILE A 123 0.05 -9.13 -3.20
CA ILE A 123 1.07 -9.89 -2.45
C ILE A 123 2.22 -8.95 -2.05
N ALA A 124 2.71 -8.13 -2.98
CA ALA A 124 3.88 -7.29 -2.76
C ALA A 124 3.71 -6.30 -1.61
N GLN A 125 2.51 -5.74 -1.47
CA GLN A 125 2.20 -4.75 -0.44
C GLN A 125 1.57 -5.35 0.82
N SER A 126 1.22 -6.64 0.81
CA SER A 126 0.38 -7.25 1.86
C SER A 126 1.04 -7.37 3.23
N GLY A 127 2.37 -7.40 3.27
CA GLY A 127 3.17 -7.47 4.49
C GLY A 127 3.95 -6.20 4.80
N LEU A 128 3.87 -5.17 3.96
CA LEU A 128 4.58 -3.91 4.13
C LEU A 128 3.74 -2.92 4.95
N VAL A 129 4.38 -2.13 5.80
CA VAL A 129 3.79 -0.99 6.51
C VAL A 129 3.56 0.14 5.52
N LEU A 130 2.51 0.01 4.71
CA LEU A 130 2.07 0.99 3.72
C LEU A 130 0.59 1.34 3.90
N PRO A 131 0.17 2.60 3.64
CA PRO A 131 -1.21 3.03 3.76
C PRO A 131 -2.15 2.32 2.78
N ASN A 132 -1.62 1.78 1.68
CA ASN A 132 -2.42 1.24 0.57
C ASN A 132 -3.38 0.13 0.99
N MET A 133 -2.96 -0.78 1.86
CA MET A 133 -3.81 -1.89 2.30
C MET A 133 -4.95 -1.40 3.20
N MET A 134 -4.67 -0.46 4.10
CA MET A 134 -5.69 0.18 4.93
C MET A 134 -6.66 1.00 4.08
N LEU A 135 -6.13 1.82 3.19
CA LEU A 135 -6.88 2.65 2.24
C LEU A 135 -7.80 1.80 1.36
N ASN A 136 -7.29 0.70 0.82
CA ASN A 136 -8.07 -0.21 -0.01
C ASN A 136 -9.17 -0.92 0.79
N ALA A 137 -8.89 -1.39 2.01
CA ALA A 137 -9.91 -1.93 2.89
C ALA A 137 -11.03 -0.91 3.18
N CYS A 138 -10.66 0.33 3.50
CA CYS A 138 -11.61 1.41 3.80
C CYS A 138 -12.45 1.80 2.59
N ILE A 139 -11.85 1.96 1.41
CA ILE A 139 -12.58 2.32 0.20
C ILE A 139 -13.54 1.21 -0.21
N LEU A 140 -13.07 -0.04 -0.33
CA LEU A 140 -13.92 -1.17 -0.71
C LEU A 140 -15.03 -1.42 0.34
N GLY A 141 -14.69 -1.29 1.62
CA GLY A 141 -15.65 -1.43 2.70
C GLY A 141 -16.69 -0.32 2.70
N GLY A 142 -16.26 0.92 2.47
CA GLY A 142 -17.13 2.08 2.34
C GLY A 142 -18.12 1.91 1.18
N MET A 143 -17.64 1.49 0.02
CA MET A 143 -18.50 1.17 -1.12
C MET A 143 -19.46 0.01 -0.82
N TYR A 144 -18.97 -1.07 -0.22
CA TYR A 144 -19.81 -2.21 0.15
C TYR A 144 -20.97 -1.77 1.04
N LEU A 145 -20.70 -0.93 2.05
CA LEU A 145 -21.72 -0.40 2.94
C LEU A 145 -22.64 0.62 2.25
N PHE A 146 -22.11 1.43 1.33
CA PHE A 146 -22.89 2.34 0.50
C PHE A 146 -23.95 1.58 -0.31
N PHE A 147 -23.56 0.52 -1.00
CA PHE A 147 -24.50 -0.30 -1.78
C PHE A 147 -25.48 -1.12 -0.92
N ARG A 148 -25.19 -1.27 0.38
CA ARG A 148 -26.11 -1.84 1.37
C ARG A 148 -26.96 -0.78 2.08
N GLU A 149 -26.91 0.47 1.63
CA GLU A 149 -27.60 1.62 2.23
C GLU A 149 -27.23 1.85 3.71
N LYS A 150 -26.06 1.37 4.14
CA LYS A 150 -25.52 1.55 5.50
C LYS A 150 -24.64 2.79 5.58
N TYR A 151 -25.25 3.97 5.36
CA TYR A 151 -24.53 5.24 5.19
C TYR A 151 -23.63 5.59 6.38
N LYS A 152 -24.05 5.34 7.63
CA LYS A 152 -23.22 5.61 8.82
C LYS A 152 -21.86 4.91 8.76
N GLY A 153 -21.85 3.63 8.41
CA GLY A 153 -20.60 2.87 8.31
C GLY A 153 -19.78 3.24 7.08
N CYS A 154 -20.45 3.57 5.96
CA CYS A 154 -19.79 4.15 4.78
C CYS A 154 -19.06 5.45 5.12
N THR A 155 -19.73 6.36 5.83
CA THR A 155 -19.16 7.64 6.28
C THR A 155 -17.92 7.40 7.13
N VAL A 156 -17.98 6.52 8.14
CA VAL A 156 -16.82 6.23 8.99
C VAL A 156 -15.63 5.71 8.17
N LEU A 157 -15.84 4.73 7.30
CA LEU A 157 -14.75 4.16 6.50
C LEU A 157 -14.20 5.15 5.47
N MET A 158 -15.04 5.96 4.84
CA MET A 158 -14.58 6.98 3.90
C MET A 158 -13.87 8.13 4.62
N SER A 159 -14.30 8.53 5.82
CA SER A 159 -13.56 9.50 6.62
C SER A 159 -12.17 9.00 7.00
N ILE A 160 -12.03 7.70 7.30
CA ILE A 160 -10.71 7.09 7.51
C ILE A 160 -9.91 7.10 6.21
N ALA A 161 -10.53 6.76 5.06
CA ALA A 161 -9.86 6.74 3.77
C ALA A 161 -9.35 8.14 3.34
N VAL A 162 -10.17 9.20 3.45
CA VAL A 162 -9.74 10.56 3.06
C VAL A 162 -8.62 11.09 3.94
N LEU A 163 -8.55 10.67 5.21
CA LEU A 163 -7.46 11.02 6.13
C LEU A 163 -6.21 10.15 5.91
N THR A 164 -6.34 9.05 5.17
CA THR A 164 -5.22 8.16 4.84
C THR A 164 -4.52 8.63 3.58
N ASP A 165 -5.27 8.94 2.52
CA ASP A 165 -4.71 9.40 1.27
C ASP A 165 -5.77 10.14 0.43
N ILE A 166 -5.31 10.99 -0.49
CA ILE A 166 -6.16 11.71 -1.45
C ILE A 166 -6.98 10.78 -2.35
N THR A 167 -6.51 9.55 -2.63
CA THR A 167 -7.32 8.51 -3.30
C THR A 167 -8.63 8.25 -2.54
N GLY A 168 -8.61 8.37 -1.21
CA GLY A 168 -9.81 8.32 -0.37
C GLY A 168 -10.77 9.46 -0.65
N LEU A 169 -10.28 10.70 -0.82
CA LEU A 169 -11.12 11.86 -1.16
C LEU A 169 -11.84 11.63 -2.50
N ILE A 170 -11.13 11.13 -3.50
CA ILE A 170 -11.69 10.85 -4.82
C ILE A 170 -12.82 9.82 -4.72
N ALA A 171 -12.60 8.74 -3.96
CA ALA A 171 -13.64 7.75 -3.70
C ALA A 171 -14.85 8.34 -2.96
N ALA A 172 -14.62 9.20 -1.96
CA ALA A 172 -15.68 9.87 -1.21
C ALA A 172 -16.53 10.80 -2.09
N VAL A 173 -15.89 11.63 -2.91
CA VAL A 173 -16.57 12.52 -3.87
C VAL A 173 -17.39 11.71 -4.86
N PHE A 174 -16.83 10.61 -5.39
CA PHE A 174 -17.56 9.72 -6.28
C PHE A 174 -18.82 9.13 -5.63
N LEU A 175 -18.71 8.63 -4.39
CA LEU A 175 -19.86 8.09 -3.68
C LEU A 175 -20.90 9.18 -3.38
N LEU A 176 -20.47 10.40 -3.05
CA LEU A 176 -21.36 11.54 -2.85
C LEU A 176 -22.14 11.90 -4.11
N VAL A 177 -21.46 12.01 -5.26
CA VAL A 177 -22.11 12.27 -6.55
C VAL A 177 -23.06 11.13 -6.93
N SER A 178 -22.62 9.88 -6.72
CA SER A 178 -23.45 8.69 -6.97
C SER A 178 -24.69 8.68 -6.09
N TYR A 179 -24.56 9.07 -4.82
CA TYR A 179 -25.65 9.18 -3.87
C TYR A 179 -26.69 10.19 -4.34
N PHE A 180 -26.27 11.43 -4.66
CA PHE A 180 -27.18 12.46 -5.15
C PHE A 180 -27.87 12.06 -6.46
N ARG A 181 -27.17 11.35 -7.35
CA ARG A 181 -27.76 10.83 -8.58
C ARG A 181 -28.85 9.78 -8.30
N LEU A 182 -28.63 8.88 -7.35
CA LEU A 182 -29.56 7.80 -7.03
C LEU A 182 -30.76 8.27 -6.20
N LYS A 183 -30.56 9.27 -5.32
CA LYS A 183 -31.56 9.76 -4.37
C LYS A 183 -32.08 11.17 -4.68
N TYR A 184 -31.88 11.68 -5.89
CA TYR A 184 -32.30 13.04 -6.29
C TYR A 184 -33.77 13.36 -5.97
N LYS A 185 -34.66 12.36 -5.96
CA LYS A 185 -36.10 12.53 -5.67
C LYS A 185 -36.47 12.34 -4.19
N GLU A 186 -35.61 11.74 -3.39
CA GLU A 186 -35.86 11.37 -1.98
C GLU A 186 -34.88 12.14 -1.10
N TRP A 187 -35.12 13.45 -0.95
CA TRP A 187 -34.22 14.32 -0.19
C TRP A 187 -34.32 14.05 1.32
N ASP A 188 -33.32 13.40 1.89
CA ASP A 188 -33.15 13.23 3.33
C ASP A 188 -31.91 13.98 3.82
N ILE A 189 -32.12 15.04 4.61
CA ILE A 189 -31.05 15.89 5.11
C ILE A 189 -30.02 15.12 5.94
N ASN A 190 -30.45 14.12 6.71
CA ASN A 190 -29.55 13.36 7.58
C ASN A 190 -28.61 12.49 6.75
N SER A 191 -29.14 11.77 5.77
CA SER A 191 -28.34 10.94 4.87
C SER A 191 -27.45 11.79 3.95
N ASN A 192 -27.93 12.95 3.48
CA ASN A 192 -27.14 13.91 2.72
C ASN A 192 -25.91 14.41 3.53
N LEU A 193 -26.12 14.81 4.79
CA LEU A 193 -25.04 15.25 5.67
C LEU A 193 -24.04 14.14 5.94
N LEU A 194 -24.50 12.91 6.20
CA LEU A 194 -23.64 11.75 6.41
C LEU A 194 -22.73 11.48 5.19
N MET A 195 -23.27 11.58 3.97
CA MET A 195 -22.48 11.33 2.75
C MET A 195 -21.51 12.47 2.42
N ALA A 196 -21.84 13.72 2.79
CA ALA A 196 -20.96 14.87 2.61
C ALA A 196 -19.82 14.93 3.65
N LEU A 197 -20.00 14.31 4.81
CA LEU A 197 -19.08 14.42 5.95
C LEU A 197 -17.63 14.01 5.65
N PRO A 198 -17.32 12.92 4.92
CA PRO A 198 -15.93 12.57 4.61
C PRO A 198 -15.21 13.67 3.82
N VAL A 199 -15.91 14.27 2.84
CA VAL A 199 -15.36 15.37 2.04
C VAL A 199 -15.11 16.60 2.93
N ALA A 200 -16.06 16.93 3.81
CA ALA A 200 -15.89 18.02 4.77
C ALA A 200 -14.73 17.79 5.73
N ILE A 201 -14.55 16.57 6.25
CA ILE A 201 -13.43 16.19 7.12
C ILE A 201 -12.09 16.42 6.42
N TRP A 202 -11.99 16.08 5.14
CA TRP A 202 -10.78 16.35 4.37
C TRP A 202 -10.47 17.86 4.29
N PHE A 203 -11.46 18.70 3.97
CA PHE A 203 -11.27 20.16 3.94
C PHE A 203 -10.90 20.75 5.31
N ILE A 204 -11.51 20.24 6.39
CA ILE A 204 -11.15 20.63 7.76
C ILE A 204 -9.69 20.27 8.05
N TYR A 205 -9.28 19.04 7.69
CA TYR A 205 -7.89 18.61 7.84
C TYR A 205 -6.92 19.51 7.04
N GLN A 206 -7.26 19.85 5.79
CA GLN A 206 -6.45 20.77 4.98
C GLN A 206 -6.35 22.18 5.59
N ALA A 207 -7.45 22.70 6.16
CA ALA A 207 -7.44 23.99 6.84
C ALA A 207 -6.54 23.97 8.09
N ILE A 208 -6.57 22.87 8.86
CA ILE A 208 -5.67 22.66 10.00
C ILE A 208 -4.22 22.56 9.53
N SER A 209 -3.94 21.77 8.48
CA SER A 209 -2.60 21.65 7.88
C SER A 209 -2.05 23.00 7.45
N LEU A 210 -2.87 23.81 6.77
CA LEU A 210 -2.49 25.15 6.34
C LEU A 210 -2.22 26.08 7.54
N GLY A 211 -3.06 26.02 8.58
CA GLY A 211 -2.90 26.85 9.78
C GLY A 211 -1.66 26.51 10.62
N VAL A 212 -1.30 25.23 10.71
CA VAL A 212 -0.18 24.76 11.53
C VAL A 212 1.15 24.79 10.77
N CYS A 213 1.17 24.39 9.50
CA CYS A 213 2.39 24.21 8.72
C CYS A 213 2.55 25.20 7.57
N GLY A 214 1.57 26.07 7.32
CA GLY A 214 1.62 27.05 6.23
C GLY A 214 1.52 26.44 4.83
N LYS A 215 1.18 25.15 4.70
CA LYS A 215 1.13 24.43 3.43
C LYS A 215 -0.12 23.54 3.36
N PHE A 216 -0.72 23.46 2.16
CA PHE A 216 -1.72 22.45 1.85
C PHE A 216 -1.08 21.09 1.70
N SER A 217 -1.75 20.06 2.19
CA SER A 217 -1.36 18.68 1.98
C SER A 217 -1.90 18.15 0.64
N ILE A 218 -1.48 18.77 -0.46
CA ILE A 218 -1.81 18.32 -1.82
C ILE A 218 -0.49 18.00 -2.53
N ARG A 219 -0.29 16.72 -2.87
CA ARG A 219 0.85 16.30 -3.71
C ARG A 219 0.70 16.83 -5.13
N HIS A 220 1.82 16.98 -5.83
CA HIS A 220 1.81 17.34 -7.24
C HIS A 220 0.99 16.33 -8.06
N CYS A 221 -0.04 16.83 -8.72
CA CYS A 221 -0.82 16.10 -9.71
C CYS A 221 -0.22 16.34 -11.09
N ASP A 222 0.22 15.28 -11.77
CA ASP A 222 0.61 15.31 -13.17
C ASP A 222 -0.52 14.72 -14.05
N PHE A 223 -1.20 15.62 -14.76
CA PHE A 223 -2.27 15.28 -15.70
C PHE A 223 -1.76 14.88 -17.09
N SER A 224 -0.47 14.59 -17.24
CA SER A 224 0.09 14.22 -18.55
C SER A 224 -0.48 12.91 -19.09
N PHE A 225 -0.73 12.88 -20.40
CA PHE A 225 -1.12 11.65 -21.09
C PHE A 225 -0.05 10.56 -20.97
N ALA A 226 1.23 10.95 -20.85
CA ALA A 226 2.34 10.02 -20.64
C ALA A 226 2.19 9.27 -19.31
N ASN A 227 1.86 9.97 -18.21
CA ASN A 227 1.61 9.35 -16.91
C ASN A 227 0.38 8.42 -16.96
N PHE A 228 -0.68 8.82 -17.67
CA PHE A 228 -1.82 7.96 -17.92
C PHE A 228 -1.48 6.69 -18.71
N ALA A 229 -0.72 6.81 -19.80
CA ALA A 229 -0.29 5.67 -20.60
C ALA A 229 0.65 4.74 -19.81
N HIS A 230 1.54 5.30 -18.99
CA HIS A 230 2.41 4.53 -18.11
C HIS A 230 1.62 3.73 -17.08
N ASN A 231 0.64 4.36 -16.40
CA ASN A 231 -0.22 3.67 -15.45
C ASN A 231 -1.11 2.61 -16.11
N ALA A 232 -1.55 2.85 -17.34
CA ALA A 232 -2.25 1.84 -18.14
C ALA A 232 -1.40 0.61 -18.42
N TRP A 233 -0.21 0.86 -18.94
CA TRP A 233 0.76 -0.19 -19.21
C TRP A 233 1.10 -0.94 -17.91
N PHE A 234 1.29 -0.24 -16.80
CA PHE A 234 1.57 -0.84 -15.50
C PHE A 234 0.42 -1.72 -14.99
N ILE A 235 -0.81 -1.21 -15.05
CA ILE A 235 -1.98 -1.93 -14.53
C ILE A 235 -2.34 -3.15 -15.37
N PHE A 236 -2.18 -3.08 -16.69
CA PHE A 236 -2.66 -4.13 -17.59
C PHE A 236 -1.55 -5.06 -18.13
N ILE A 237 -0.34 -4.54 -18.32
CA ILE A 237 0.73 -5.23 -19.07
C ILE A 237 1.90 -5.61 -18.16
N ALA A 238 2.51 -4.64 -17.48
CA ALA A 238 3.78 -4.82 -16.75
C ALA A 238 3.70 -5.88 -15.64
N GLN A 239 2.50 -6.16 -15.15
CA GLN A 239 2.27 -7.11 -14.06
C GLN A 239 1.57 -8.40 -14.48
N HIS A 240 1.61 -8.74 -15.76
CA HIS A 240 0.97 -9.94 -16.31
C HIS A 240 -0.52 -10.09 -16.01
N ARG A 241 -1.22 -8.96 -15.84
CA ARG A 241 -2.66 -8.94 -15.59
C ARG A 241 -3.49 -9.07 -16.85
N TRP A 242 -2.85 -9.20 -18.01
CA TRP A 242 -3.50 -9.38 -19.31
C TRP A 242 -4.50 -10.55 -19.30
N ALA A 243 -4.23 -11.64 -18.56
CA ALA A 243 -5.16 -12.76 -18.44
C ALA A 243 -6.45 -12.36 -17.70
N MET A 244 -6.35 -11.62 -16.60
CA MET A 244 -7.51 -11.09 -15.87
C MET A 244 -8.30 -10.11 -16.74
N THR A 245 -7.60 -9.21 -17.44
CA THR A 245 -8.20 -8.25 -18.36
C THR A 245 -8.89 -8.94 -19.53
N ALA A 246 -8.25 -9.94 -20.14
CA ALA A 246 -8.82 -10.72 -21.24
C ALA A 246 -10.09 -11.46 -20.81
N VAL A 247 -10.08 -12.09 -19.63
CA VAL A 247 -11.28 -12.74 -19.08
C VAL A 247 -12.38 -11.72 -18.81
N LEU A 248 -12.06 -10.58 -18.20
CA LEU A 248 -13.04 -9.52 -17.96
C LEU A 248 -13.68 -9.05 -19.27
N LEU A 249 -12.87 -8.74 -20.28
CA LEU A 249 -13.33 -8.30 -21.60
C LEU A 249 -14.16 -9.38 -22.30
N ALA A 250 -13.74 -10.65 -22.25
CA ALA A 250 -14.47 -11.77 -22.83
C ALA A 250 -15.84 -11.94 -22.17
N VAL A 251 -15.91 -11.87 -20.84
CA VAL A 251 -17.19 -11.97 -20.13
C VAL A 251 -18.07 -10.76 -20.38
N LEU A 252 -17.52 -9.55 -20.44
CA LEU A 252 -18.27 -8.35 -20.83
C LEU A 252 -18.84 -8.50 -22.24
N ALA A 253 -18.03 -8.97 -23.21
CA ALA A 253 -18.48 -9.23 -24.57
C ALA A 253 -19.64 -10.25 -24.60
N VAL A 254 -19.50 -11.39 -23.92
CA VAL A 254 -20.55 -12.43 -23.83
C VAL A 254 -21.82 -11.88 -23.15
N ASN A 255 -21.68 -11.09 -22.09
CA ASN A 255 -22.82 -10.52 -21.37
C ASN A 255 -23.52 -9.38 -22.12
N THR A 256 -22.83 -8.62 -22.98
CA THR A 256 -23.48 -7.62 -23.84
C THR A 256 -24.45 -8.23 -24.84
N VAL A 257 -24.26 -9.51 -25.18
CA VAL A 257 -25.13 -10.26 -26.10
C VAL A 257 -26.37 -10.84 -25.39
N ASN A 258 -26.31 -11.09 -24.08
CA ASN A 258 -27.40 -11.73 -23.33
C ASN A 258 -28.38 -10.71 -22.70
N LYS A 259 -29.53 -10.49 -23.35
CA LYS A 259 -30.53 -9.46 -23.00
C LYS A 259 -31.20 -9.59 -21.62
N ASN A 260 -31.19 -10.76 -20.98
CA ASN A 260 -31.93 -11.00 -19.73
C ASN A 260 -31.14 -10.72 -18.43
N MET A 261 -29.81 -10.80 -18.45
CA MET A 261 -28.95 -10.35 -17.34
C MET A 261 -28.62 -8.85 -17.41
N LEU A 262 -29.14 -8.19 -18.44
CA LEU A 262 -28.59 -6.97 -18.99
C LEU A 262 -28.82 -5.74 -18.10
N TYR A 263 -29.92 -5.62 -17.35
CA TYR A 263 -30.20 -4.38 -16.62
C TYR A 263 -29.42 -4.23 -15.31
N PHE A 264 -29.43 -5.25 -14.45
CA PHE A 264 -28.71 -5.23 -13.18
C PHE A 264 -27.19 -5.28 -13.40
N VAL A 265 -26.73 -6.15 -14.30
CA VAL A 265 -25.30 -6.24 -14.64
C VAL A 265 -24.84 -4.99 -15.38
N LYS A 266 -25.64 -4.36 -16.26
CA LYS A 266 -25.23 -3.09 -16.88
C LYS A 266 -25.20 -1.93 -15.90
N ASP A 267 -26.16 -1.80 -14.99
CA ASP A 267 -26.14 -0.70 -14.02
C ASP A 267 -24.96 -0.83 -13.06
N MET A 268 -24.69 -2.05 -12.59
CA MET A 268 -23.57 -2.30 -11.69
C MET A 268 -22.20 -2.28 -12.39
N ALA A 269 -22.11 -2.83 -13.61
CA ALA A 269 -20.90 -2.76 -14.44
C ALA A 269 -20.65 -1.34 -14.91
N TRP A 270 -21.70 -0.53 -15.15
CA TRP A 270 -21.52 0.87 -15.49
C TRP A 270 -21.03 1.63 -14.26
N LYS A 271 -21.73 1.59 -13.11
CA LYS A 271 -21.27 2.23 -11.87
C LYS A 271 -19.85 1.79 -11.49
N GLY A 272 -19.55 0.52 -11.65
CA GLY A 272 -18.24 -0.08 -11.43
C GLY A 272 -17.17 0.38 -12.39
N ALA A 273 -17.46 0.40 -13.70
CA ALA A 273 -16.55 0.87 -14.73
C ALA A 273 -16.36 2.39 -14.69
N THR A 274 -17.37 3.17 -14.31
CA THR A 274 -17.23 4.61 -14.08
C THR A 274 -16.31 4.85 -12.90
N MET A 275 -16.49 4.10 -11.81
CA MET A 275 -15.67 4.29 -10.62
C MET A 275 -14.25 3.76 -10.79
N PHE A 276 -14.10 2.60 -11.43
CA PHE A 276 -12.80 2.08 -11.84
C PHE A 276 -12.12 3.09 -12.74
N GLY A 277 -12.82 3.59 -13.77
CA GLY A 277 -12.31 4.62 -14.68
C GLY A 277 -11.91 5.91 -13.97
N LEU A 278 -12.73 6.41 -13.03
CA LEU A 278 -12.42 7.62 -12.26
C LEU A 278 -11.23 7.40 -11.32
N LEU A 279 -11.23 6.34 -10.51
CA LEU A 279 -10.10 6.03 -9.62
C LEU A 279 -8.83 5.75 -10.41
N TYR A 280 -8.95 5.15 -11.58
CA TYR A 280 -7.85 4.87 -12.49
C TYR A 280 -7.29 6.14 -13.15
N ILE A 281 -8.16 7.01 -13.66
CA ILE A 281 -7.77 8.31 -14.22
C ILE A 281 -7.13 9.15 -13.12
N THR A 282 -7.66 9.16 -11.90
CA THR A 282 -7.09 9.98 -10.83
C THR A 282 -5.82 9.39 -10.22
N ASN A 283 -5.68 8.06 -10.14
CA ASN A 283 -4.38 7.43 -9.89
C ASN A 283 -3.36 7.79 -10.98
N SER A 284 -3.82 7.83 -12.23
CA SER A 284 -3.00 8.24 -13.37
C SER A 284 -2.64 9.73 -13.36
N ILE A 285 -3.31 10.53 -12.52
CA ILE A 285 -3.01 11.94 -12.29
C ILE A 285 -1.98 12.09 -11.15
N MET A 286 -1.84 11.10 -10.27
CA MET A 286 -0.91 11.15 -9.15
C MET A 286 0.41 10.49 -9.54
N SER A 287 1.32 11.25 -10.15
CA SER A 287 2.55 10.78 -10.81
C SER A 287 3.59 10.08 -9.94
N ALA A 288 3.49 10.08 -8.62
CA ALA A 288 4.63 9.72 -7.79
C ALA A 288 4.66 8.26 -7.35
N GLU A 289 3.53 7.56 -7.25
CA GLU A 289 3.55 6.23 -6.63
C GLU A 289 2.60 5.24 -7.29
N GLN A 290 3.18 4.13 -7.75
CA GLN A 290 2.49 2.91 -8.18
C GLN A 290 1.59 2.28 -7.08
N SER A 291 1.64 2.84 -5.87
CA SER A 291 0.97 2.41 -4.64
C SER A 291 -0.56 2.52 -4.73
N SER A 292 -1.08 3.59 -5.32
CA SER A 292 -2.52 3.87 -5.38
C SER A 292 -3.31 2.95 -6.33
N CYS A 293 -2.61 2.20 -7.21
CA CYS A 293 -3.22 1.28 -8.15
C CYS A 293 -4.02 0.14 -7.50
N LEU A 294 -3.80 -0.14 -6.21
CA LEU A 294 -4.39 -1.27 -5.49
C LEU A 294 -5.92 -1.29 -5.52
N VAL A 295 -6.57 -0.14 -5.38
CA VAL A 295 -8.04 -0.03 -5.38
C VAL A 295 -8.64 -0.43 -6.74
N PRO A 296 -8.23 0.14 -7.88
CA PRO A 296 -8.64 -0.35 -9.20
C PRO A 296 -8.41 -1.85 -9.39
N ILE A 297 -7.26 -2.38 -8.95
CA ILE A 297 -6.94 -3.80 -9.08
C ILE A 297 -7.91 -4.67 -8.31
N SER A 298 -8.21 -4.32 -7.06
CA SER A 298 -9.16 -5.04 -6.24
C SER A 298 -10.57 -5.01 -6.82
N LEU A 299 -10.99 -3.87 -7.37
CA LEU A 299 -12.25 -3.79 -8.10
C LEU A 299 -12.25 -4.69 -9.34
N MET A 300 -11.17 -4.69 -10.12
CA MET A 300 -11.02 -5.56 -11.28
C MET A 300 -11.11 -7.05 -10.90
N ALA A 301 -10.47 -7.45 -9.80
CA ALA A 301 -10.55 -8.81 -9.27
C ALA A 301 -11.98 -9.16 -8.84
N ILE A 302 -12.67 -8.26 -8.15
CA ILE A 302 -14.08 -8.42 -7.77
C ILE A 302 -14.95 -8.58 -9.02
N TYR A 303 -14.88 -7.66 -9.98
CA TYR A 303 -15.68 -7.74 -11.20
C TYR A 303 -15.38 -9.00 -12.01
N THR A 304 -14.13 -9.43 -12.08
CA THR A 304 -13.73 -10.67 -12.78
C THR A 304 -14.31 -11.90 -12.09
N GLY A 305 -14.18 -12.02 -10.76
CA GLY A 305 -14.75 -13.16 -10.04
C GLY A 305 -16.27 -13.24 -10.15
N CYS A 306 -16.92 -12.08 -10.12
CA CYS A 306 -18.34 -11.94 -10.34
C CYS A 306 -18.76 -12.34 -11.77
N ALA A 307 -18.05 -11.84 -12.77
CA ALA A 307 -18.23 -12.18 -14.19
C ALA A 307 -18.12 -13.69 -14.43
N ILE A 308 -17.12 -14.36 -13.85
CA ILE A 308 -16.98 -15.82 -13.96
C ILE A 308 -18.18 -16.54 -13.32
N SER A 309 -18.69 -16.02 -12.21
CA SER A 309 -19.81 -16.63 -11.49
C SER A 309 -21.12 -16.62 -12.29
N THR A 310 -21.30 -15.66 -13.19
CA THR A 310 -22.52 -15.54 -14.02
C THR A 310 -22.51 -16.40 -15.28
N LEU A 311 -21.38 -17.00 -15.65
CA LEU A 311 -21.31 -17.89 -16.82
C LEU A 311 -22.28 -19.07 -16.69
N HIS A 312 -23.02 -19.37 -17.76
CA HIS A 312 -23.90 -20.54 -17.87
C HIS A 312 -23.09 -21.83 -18.16
N THR A 313 -22.02 -22.05 -17.40
CA THR A 313 -21.15 -23.21 -17.51
C THR A 313 -21.26 -24.08 -16.27
N SER A 314 -20.78 -25.32 -16.38
CA SER A 314 -20.73 -26.23 -15.24
C SER A 314 -19.94 -25.61 -14.09
N TYR A 315 -20.27 -26.01 -12.85
CA TYR A 315 -19.53 -25.59 -11.67
C TYR A 315 -18.01 -25.78 -11.85
N TYR A 316 -17.58 -26.95 -12.33
CA TYR A 316 -16.17 -27.26 -12.56
C TYR A 316 -15.49 -26.31 -13.55
N SER A 317 -16.17 -25.94 -14.63
CA SER A 317 -15.61 -25.04 -15.64
C SER A 317 -15.27 -23.65 -15.06
N LYS A 318 -16.09 -23.14 -14.13
CA LYS A 318 -15.83 -21.85 -13.45
C LYS A 318 -14.57 -21.90 -12.60
N TYR A 319 -14.34 -23.00 -11.88
CA TYR A 319 -13.10 -23.18 -11.11
C TYR A 319 -11.89 -23.35 -12.00
N ILE A 320 -12.00 -24.04 -13.13
CA ILE A 320 -10.89 -24.17 -14.09
C ILE A 320 -10.49 -22.78 -14.60
N ILE A 321 -11.45 -21.93 -14.96
CA ILE A 321 -11.16 -20.55 -15.38
C ILE A 321 -10.49 -19.76 -14.25
N ALA A 322 -11.03 -19.83 -13.03
CA ALA A 322 -10.43 -19.16 -11.88
C ALA A 322 -9.00 -19.65 -11.60
N CYS A 323 -8.77 -20.96 -11.63
CA CYS A 323 -7.45 -21.56 -11.48
C CYS A 323 -6.49 -21.18 -12.59
N ALA A 324 -6.95 -21.06 -13.84
CA ALA A 324 -6.13 -20.60 -14.95
C ALA A 324 -5.69 -19.14 -14.76
N ILE A 325 -6.59 -18.26 -14.29
CA ILE A 325 -6.25 -16.87 -13.95
C ILE A 325 -5.26 -16.83 -12.79
N MET A 326 -5.49 -17.64 -11.75
CA MET A 326 -4.59 -17.72 -10.60
C MET A 326 -3.22 -18.25 -10.99
N ALA A 327 -3.15 -19.26 -11.86
CA ALA A 327 -1.91 -19.81 -12.38
C ALA A 327 -1.18 -18.77 -13.26
N ALA A 328 -1.88 -18.04 -14.13
CA ALA A 328 -1.28 -16.98 -14.92
C ALA A 328 -0.70 -15.85 -14.04
N ALA A 329 -1.42 -15.44 -13.00
CA ALA A 329 -0.94 -14.47 -12.02
C ALA A 329 0.29 -15.01 -11.26
N ALA A 330 0.22 -16.24 -10.76
CA ALA A 330 1.32 -16.89 -10.04
C ALA A 330 2.57 -17.10 -10.92
N LEU A 331 2.40 -17.43 -12.20
CA LEU A 331 3.50 -17.49 -13.17
C LEU A 331 4.14 -16.11 -13.36
N GLY A 332 3.35 -15.04 -13.36
CA GLY A 332 3.87 -13.68 -13.35
C GLY A 332 4.63 -13.31 -12.06
N VAL A 333 4.32 -13.93 -10.92
CA VAL A 333 5.15 -13.83 -9.69
C VAL A 333 6.45 -14.62 -9.83
N ALA A 334 6.42 -15.75 -10.52
CA ALA A 334 7.59 -16.59 -10.72
C ALA A 334 8.57 -16.01 -11.75
N ASP A 335 8.06 -15.30 -12.76
CA ASP A 335 8.88 -14.60 -13.75
C ASP A 335 9.56 -13.38 -13.13
N ARG A 336 10.86 -13.51 -12.86
CA ARG A 336 11.69 -12.49 -12.23
C ARG A 336 11.79 -11.19 -13.03
N SER A 337 11.50 -11.22 -14.33
CA SER A 337 11.57 -10.04 -15.19
C SER A 337 10.37 -9.09 -15.03
N SER A 338 9.28 -9.57 -14.43
CA SER A 338 7.97 -8.91 -14.40
C SER A 338 7.37 -8.70 -13.03
N VAL A 339 7.95 -9.32 -11.99
CA VAL A 339 7.58 -8.96 -10.62
C VAL A 339 8.02 -7.52 -10.45
N THR A 340 7.06 -6.61 -10.29
CA THR A 340 7.33 -5.28 -9.75
C THR A 340 8.33 -5.39 -8.61
N ASP A 341 9.32 -4.50 -8.59
CA ASP A 341 10.45 -4.40 -7.66
C ASP A 341 10.13 -4.53 -6.16
N ALA A 342 8.87 -4.72 -5.75
CA ALA A 342 8.46 -4.69 -4.38
C ALA A 342 8.56 -6.02 -3.61
N TYR A 343 8.61 -7.22 -4.22
CA TYR A 343 8.55 -8.48 -3.42
C TYR A 343 9.76 -9.42 -3.53
N VAL A 344 10.05 -9.96 -4.72
CA VAL A 344 11.31 -10.73 -4.95
C VAL A 344 12.52 -9.81 -4.75
N ASN A 345 12.35 -8.53 -5.03
CA ASN A 345 13.35 -7.53 -4.74
C ASN A 345 13.36 -7.13 -3.26
N TYR A 346 12.33 -7.29 -2.43
CA TYR A 346 12.40 -6.87 -1.02
C TYR A 346 13.45 -7.64 -0.24
N LYS A 347 13.37 -8.98 -0.25
CA LYS A 347 14.38 -9.84 0.39
C LYS A 347 15.78 -9.63 -0.21
N SER A 348 15.86 -9.47 -1.54
CA SER A 348 17.13 -9.24 -2.23
C SER A 348 17.73 -7.87 -1.91
N LYS A 349 16.90 -6.83 -1.85
CA LYS A 349 17.25 -5.46 -1.52
C LYS A 349 17.70 -5.34 -0.08
N VAL A 350 16.94 -5.88 0.87
CA VAL A 350 17.36 -5.98 2.27
C VAL A 350 18.71 -6.67 2.40
N LYS A 351 18.94 -7.76 1.65
CA LYS A 351 20.26 -8.45 1.64
C LYS A 351 21.37 -7.57 1.06
N VAL A 352 21.11 -6.82 -0.01
CA VAL A 352 22.06 -5.87 -0.60
C VAL A 352 22.35 -4.74 0.38
N ASP A 353 21.33 -4.19 1.03
CA ASP A 353 21.44 -3.09 1.97
C ASP A 353 22.22 -3.53 3.23
N LEU A 354 21.93 -4.71 3.78
CA LEU A 354 22.72 -5.30 4.87
C LEU A 354 24.19 -5.50 4.49
N LYS A 355 24.47 -6.03 3.29
CA LYS A 355 25.84 -6.19 2.80
C LYS A 355 26.53 -4.84 2.56
N THR A 356 25.78 -3.83 2.13
CA THR A 356 26.29 -2.47 1.95
C THR A 356 26.68 -1.88 3.31
N ILE A 357 25.82 -2.02 4.32
CA ILE A 357 26.09 -1.58 5.69
C ILE A 357 27.30 -2.31 6.29
N GLU A 358 27.46 -3.60 6.03
CA GLU A 358 28.65 -4.36 6.44
C GLU A 358 29.93 -3.83 5.79
N LEU A 359 29.90 -3.53 4.47
CA LEU A 359 31.03 -2.92 3.76
C LEU A 359 31.35 -1.52 4.30
N ILE A 360 30.34 -0.72 4.62
CA ILE A 360 30.50 0.59 5.24
C ILE A 360 31.16 0.44 6.61
N SER A 361 30.69 -0.51 7.43
CA SER A 361 31.29 -0.82 8.73
C SER A 361 32.78 -1.18 8.61
N ASN A 362 33.14 -1.97 7.60
CA ASN A 362 34.53 -2.37 7.36
C ASN A 362 35.41 -1.24 6.83
N ARG A 363 34.91 -0.41 5.91
CA ARG A 363 35.65 0.76 5.37
C ARG A 363 35.80 1.88 6.38
N ALA A 364 34.78 2.11 7.20
CA ALA A 364 34.84 3.11 8.25
C ALA A 364 35.93 2.77 9.29
N LYS A 365 36.15 1.48 9.58
CA LYS A 365 37.30 1.02 10.40
C LYS A 365 38.66 1.33 9.76
N ALA A 366 38.71 1.55 8.45
CA ALA A 366 39.89 1.95 7.70
C ALA A 366 40.02 3.47 7.49
N TYR A 367 39.12 4.28 8.08
CA TYR A 367 39.09 5.75 7.97
C TYR A 367 38.93 6.29 6.54
N GLU A 368 38.33 5.53 5.64
CA GLU A 368 38.03 5.99 4.29
C GLU A 368 36.67 6.72 4.26
N PRO A 369 36.57 7.94 3.69
CA PRO A 369 35.29 8.58 3.44
C PRO A 369 34.41 7.70 2.55
N ILE A 370 33.13 7.59 2.89
CA ILE A 370 32.23 6.69 2.17
C ILE A 370 31.08 7.47 1.56
N LEU A 371 31.08 7.56 0.23
CA LEU A 371 29.92 8.01 -0.52
C LEU A 371 28.81 6.97 -0.35
N CYS A 372 27.69 7.37 0.23
CA CYS A 372 26.55 6.50 0.45
C CYS A 372 25.29 7.17 -0.07
N ASP A 373 24.39 6.35 -0.60
CA ASP A 373 23.04 6.81 -0.89
C ASP A 373 22.35 7.23 0.42
N LYS A 374 21.59 8.32 0.39
CA LYS A 374 20.85 8.90 1.53
C LYS A 374 20.04 7.87 2.31
N TYR A 375 19.54 6.82 1.64
CA TYR A 375 18.77 5.74 2.27
C TYR A 375 19.64 4.87 3.17
N ILE A 376 20.85 4.52 2.71
CA ILE A 376 21.80 3.77 3.53
C ILE A 376 22.21 4.60 4.74
N THR A 377 22.41 5.92 4.56
CA THR A 377 22.69 6.81 5.68
C THR A 377 21.56 6.79 6.70
N LYS A 378 20.29 6.85 6.27
CA LYS A 378 19.14 6.69 7.19
C LYS A 378 19.13 5.33 7.90
N TYR A 379 19.43 4.25 7.20
CA TYR A 379 19.43 2.89 7.78
C TYR A 379 20.46 2.74 8.89
N ILE A 380 21.60 3.44 8.80
CA ILE A 380 22.63 3.44 9.84
C ILE A 380 22.46 4.57 10.87
N THR A 381 21.66 5.60 10.61
CA THR A 381 21.36 6.65 11.61
C THR A 381 20.27 6.20 12.59
N TYR A 382 19.22 5.52 12.12
CA TYR A 382 18.05 5.19 12.92
C TYR A 382 17.95 3.69 13.19
N LYS A 383 18.20 3.29 14.45
CA LYS A 383 18.10 1.89 14.93
C LYS A 383 16.72 1.27 14.66
N ASP A 384 15.67 2.08 14.69
CA ASP A 384 14.29 1.64 14.56
C ASP A 384 13.94 1.07 13.18
N PHE A 385 14.78 1.27 12.15
CA PHE A 385 14.60 0.64 10.84
C PHE A 385 14.97 -0.84 10.81
N GLY A 386 15.68 -1.36 11.82
CA GLY A 386 16.01 -2.79 11.95
C GLY A 386 17.30 -3.25 11.25
N TYR A 387 18.08 -2.33 10.65
CA TYR A 387 19.35 -2.68 9.98
C TYR A 387 20.57 -2.71 10.91
N ILE A 388 20.49 -2.06 12.08
CA ILE A 388 21.61 -1.94 13.01
C ILE A 388 21.43 -2.95 14.14
N ASN A 389 22.41 -3.85 14.30
CA ASN A 389 22.50 -4.72 15.47
C ASN A 389 23.38 -4.07 16.55
N GLU A 390 23.11 -4.35 17.82
CA GLU A 390 23.80 -3.71 18.97
C GLU A 390 25.33 -3.95 18.99
N THR A 391 25.79 -4.95 18.23
CA THR A 391 27.19 -5.38 18.13
C THR A 391 27.95 -4.79 16.94
N THR A 392 27.37 -3.87 16.17
CA THR A 392 27.98 -3.40 14.90
C THR A 392 27.97 -1.89 14.71
N LEU A 393 27.69 -1.10 15.76
CA LEU A 393 27.25 0.29 15.58
C LEU A 393 28.24 1.13 14.76
N LEU A 394 27.75 1.60 13.62
CA LEU A 394 28.06 2.88 13.03
C LEU A 394 26.77 3.67 13.17
N ARG A 395 26.70 4.65 14.08
CA ARG A 395 25.58 5.60 14.08
C ARG A 395 26.05 6.88 13.43
N CYS A 396 25.55 7.21 12.24
CA CYS A 396 25.87 8.49 11.62
C CYS A 396 25.13 9.62 12.34
N SER A 397 25.86 10.61 12.85
CA SER A 397 25.28 11.76 13.58
C SER A 397 24.41 12.64 12.70
N GLU A 398 24.68 12.69 11.39
CA GLU A 398 23.93 13.51 10.42
C GLU A 398 23.69 12.75 9.11
N PRO A 399 22.49 12.83 8.51
CA PRO A 399 22.26 12.30 7.17
C PRO A 399 22.97 13.17 6.12
N SER A 400 23.89 12.56 5.35
CA SER A 400 24.65 13.17 4.27
C SER A 400 24.91 12.14 3.17
N ASP A 401 25.12 12.62 1.94
CA ASP A 401 25.54 11.81 0.78
C ASP A 401 27.01 11.35 0.88
N VAL A 402 27.78 12.02 1.75
CA VAL A 402 29.14 11.63 2.11
C VAL A 402 29.15 11.34 3.61
N ILE A 403 29.33 10.08 3.99
CA ILE A 403 29.49 9.69 5.38
C ILE A 403 30.97 9.86 5.73
N GLN A 404 31.25 10.90 6.52
CA GLN A 404 32.58 11.06 7.10
C GLN A 404 32.77 10.03 8.22
N PRO A 405 33.93 9.35 8.32
CA PRO A 405 34.18 8.35 9.36
C PRO A 405 33.96 8.91 10.78
N GLN A 406 34.27 10.20 11.01
CA GLN A 406 34.06 10.85 12.31
C GLN A 406 32.59 10.96 12.74
N TRP A 407 31.65 10.84 11.81
CA TRP A 407 30.22 10.90 12.14
C TRP A 407 29.67 9.56 12.61
N LEU A 408 30.44 8.49 12.50
CA LEU A 408 30.02 7.14 12.85
C LEU A 408 30.37 6.83 14.31
N ILE A 409 29.34 6.74 15.16
CA ILE A 409 29.48 6.38 16.56
C ILE A 409 29.53 4.86 16.67
N TYR A 410 30.61 4.34 17.25
CA TYR A 410 30.83 2.93 17.52
C TYR A 410 30.53 2.60 18.99
N SER A 411 29.66 1.62 19.25
CA SER A 411 29.26 1.25 20.62
C SER A 411 30.21 0.28 21.32
N ASP A 412 31.08 -0.41 20.58
CA ASP A 412 32.00 -1.40 21.16
C ASP A 412 33.30 -0.78 21.72
N PHE A 413 33.43 0.54 21.63
CA PHE A 413 34.51 1.25 22.27
C PHE A 413 34.10 1.64 23.68
N ALA A 414 34.85 1.14 24.67
CA ALA A 414 34.84 1.70 26.03
C ALA A 414 34.87 3.25 25.93
N PRO A 415 34.25 4.00 26.86
CA PRO A 415 34.15 5.47 26.78
C PRO A 415 35.49 6.17 26.45
N ASP A 416 36.60 5.59 26.90
CA ASP A 416 37.96 6.08 26.68
C ASP A 416 38.47 5.90 25.25
N ALA A 417 37.94 4.93 24.50
CA ALA A 417 38.35 4.65 23.15
C ALA A 417 37.69 5.58 22.13
N HIS A 418 36.46 6.06 22.35
CA HIS A 418 35.92 7.19 21.57
C HIS A 418 36.76 8.46 21.74
N LEU A 419 37.24 8.74 22.97
CA LEU A 419 38.15 9.85 23.25
C LEU A 419 39.55 9.66 22.63
N ARG A 420 40.07 8.43 22.58
CA ARG A 420 41.30 8.11 21.83
C ARG A 420 41.11 8.33 20.33
N LEU A 421 39.99 7.87 19.77
CA LEU A 421 39.66 8.00 18.35
C LEU A 421 39.54 9.48 17.94
N LEU A 422 38.91 10.32 18.77
CA LEU A 422 38.87 11.77 18.56
C LEU A 422 40.28 12.39 18.50
N ARG A 423 41.19 11.99 19.40
CA ARG A 423 42.58 12.48 19.40
C ARG A 423 43.39 12.00 18.18
N GLU A 424 43.20 10.76 17.77
CA GLU A 424 43.86 10.21 16.57
C GLU A 424 43.40 10.93 15.31
N TYR A 425 42.11 11.26 15.21
CA TYR A 425 41.56 12.04 14.11
C TYR A 425 42.08 13.48 14.08
N GLU A 426 42.10 14.21 15.20
CA GLU A 426 42.71 15.54 15.30
C GLU A 426 44.18 15.54 14.85
N THR A 427 44.88 14.43 15.09
CA THR A 427 46.28 14.23 14.68
C THR A 427 46.39 13.95 13.18
N TYR A 428 45.44 13.21 12.61
CA TYR A 428 45.36 12.94 11.18
C TYR A 428 45.06 14.20 10.36
N GLU A 429 44.05 14.99 10.76
CA GLU A 429 43.74 16.28 10.11
C GLU A 429 44.95 17.23 10.15
N LYS A 430 45.62 17.36 11.29
CA LYS A 430 46.85 18.18 11.38
C LYS A 430 47.97 17.71 10.46
N LYS A 431 48.04 16.41 10.13
CA LYS A 431 49.02 15.86 9.20
C LYS A 431 48.67 16.08 7.72
N HIS A 432 47.38 16.25 7.41
CA HIS A 432 46.88 16.30 6.03
C HIS A 432 46.28 17.67 5.64
N ALA A 433 46.19 18.60 6.59
CA ALA A 433 46.00 20.02 6.34
C ALA A 433 47.31 20.63 5.84
N ILE A 434 47.62 20.39 4.55
CA ILE A 434 48.61 21.14 3.77
C ILE A 434 47.87 21.78 2.60
#